data_AF-A0A520E786-F1
#
_entry.id   AF-A0A520E786-F1
#
_cell.length_a   1.000
_cell.length_b   1.000
_cell.length_c   1.000
_cell.angle_alpha   90.00
_cell.angle_beta   90.00
_cell.angle_gamma   90.00
#
_symmetry.space_group_name_H-M   'P 1'
#
loop_
_entity.id
_entity.type
_entity.pdbx_description
1 polymer ?
#
loop_
_entity_poly.entity_id
_entity_poly.type
_entity_poly.pdbx_seq_one_letter_code
_entity_poly.pdbx_strand_id
1 'polypeptide(L)'
;MSPIYCVRLLFEWGGGSVWCGNEAAIARFDVGPIEGKLPLMKATLTSLAELSAWHDKALDWSDPSGLSPWNSDEFKRFESAASSMQRKLQSELGCEYVVVYEPLG
;
A
#
# COMPACT_ATOMS: atom_id res chain seq x y z
N MET A 1 20.15 1.97 14.44
CA MET A 1 18.89 2.02 15.20
C MET A 1 17.94 1.01 14.58
N SER A 2 17.16 0.31 15.41
CA SER A 2 16.12 -0.61 14.92
C SER A 2 14.82 0.16 14.65
N PRO A 3 14.04 -0.22 13.63
CA PRO A 3 12.77 0.44 13.34
C PRO A 3 11.78 0.25 14.51
N ILE A 4 11.03 1.30 14.82
CA ILE A 4 10.03 1.34 15.90
C ILE A 4 8.66 0.97 15.33
N TYR A 5 8.32 1.54 14.18
CA TYR A 5 7.01 1.38 13.55
C TYR A 5 7.10 0.43 12.36
N CYS A 6 6.25 -0.60 12.34
CA CYS A 6 6.05 -1.43 11.17
C CYS A 6 4.83 -0.90 10.41
N VAL A 7 4.98 -0.69 9.11
CA VAL A 7 3.92 -0.23 8.21
C VAL A 7 3.83 -1.20 7.04
N ARG A 8 2.61 -1.59 6.68
CA ARG A 8 2.31 -2.52 5.59
C ARG A 8 1.76 -1.75 4.40
N LEU A 9 2.35 -1.93 3.23
CA LEU A 9 1.78 -1.56 1.95
C LEU A 9 0.96 -2.75 1.46
N LEU A 10 -0.37 -2.66 1.59
CA LEU A 10 -1.34 -3.69 1.25
C LEU A 10 -2.56 -2.99 0.65
N PHE A 11 -3.00 -3.39 -0.53
CA PHE A 11 -4.10 -2.75 -1.24
C PHE A 11 -5.43 -3.45 -0.93
N GLU A 12 -6.39 -2.70 -0.39
CA GLU A 12 -7.77 -3.16 -0.21
C GLU A 12 -8.70 -2.58 -1.29
N TRP A 13 -9.75 -3.33 -1.64
CA TRP A 13 -10.76 -2.91 -2.61
C TRP A 13 -11.52 -1.67 -2.13
N GLY A 14 -11.43 -0.56 -2.86
CA GLY A 14 -12.09 0.70 -2.52
C GLY A 14 -11.65 1.31 -1.20
N GLY A 15 -10.50 0.88 -0.66
CA GLY A 15 -9.97 1.26 0.64
C GLY A 15 -8.64 2.00 0.56
N GLY A 16 -7.87 1.92 1.65
CA GLY A 16 -6.49 2.38 1.68
C GLY A 16 -5.49 1.32 1.20
N SER A 17 -4.25 1.75 1.14
CA SER A 17 -3.06 1.04 0.72
C SER A 17 -2.00 0.89 1.83
N VAL A 18 -2.08 1.66 2.92
CA VAL A 18 -1.06 1.70 3.97
C VAL A 18 -1.65 1.47 5.36
N TRP A 19 -1.11 0.50 6.09
CA TRP A 19 -1.68 -0.03 7.33
C TRP A 19 -0.63 -0.20 8.43
N CYS A 20 -1.05 -0.22 9.69
CA CYS A 20 -0.15 -0.57 10.79
C CYS A 20 0.24 -2.06 10.73
N GLY A 21 1.52 -2.35 10.95
CA GLY A 21 2.09 -3.71 10.97
C GLY A 21 2.61 -4.18 12.33
N ASN A 22 2.58 -3.33 13.36
CA ASN A 22 2.91 -3.71 14.74
C ASN A 22 2.11 -2.88 15.77
N GLU A 23 2.12 -3.32 17.03
CA GLU A 23 1.41 -2.66 18.14
C GLU A 23 1.86 -1.21 18.36
N ALA A 24 3.15 -0.91 18.20
CA ALA A 24 3.67 0.45 18.33
C ALA A 24 3.08 1.41 17.28
N ALA A 25 2.91 0.94 16.04
CA ALA A 25 2.25 1.73 15.00
C ALA A 25 0.75 1.90 15.30
N ILE A 26 0.07 0.85 15.76
CA ILE A 26 -1.36 0.93 16.14
C ILE A 26 -1.56 1.94 17.29
N ALA A 27 -0.74 1.86 18.34
CA ALA A 27 -0.82 2.79 19.46
C ALA A 27 -0.60 4.26 19.03
N ARG A 28 0.19 4.48 17.97
CA ARG A 28 0.53 5.83 17.48
C ARG A 28 -0.46 6.38 16.45
N PHE A 29 -1.00 5.52 15.59
CA PHE A 29 -1.78 5.91 14.41
C PHE A 29 -3.22 5.42 14.42
N ASP A 30 -3.60 4.59 15.40
CA ASP A 30 -4.89 3.90 15.47
C ASP A 30 -5.11 2.88 14.34
N VAL A 31 -6.25 2.21 14.33
CA VAL A 31 -6.64 1.23 13.31
C VAL A 31 -7.07 1.88 11.99
N GLY A 32 -7.10 1.07 10.94
CA GLY A 32 -7.50 1.49 9.59
C GLY A 32 -6.32 1.95 8.71
N PRO A 33 -6.61 2.54 7.55
CA PRO A 33 -5.60 3.08 6.66
C PRO A 33 -4.97 4.35 7.26
N ILE A 34 -3.64 4.49 7.11
CA ILE A 34 -2.84 5.49 7.82
C ILE A 34 -2.05 6.44 6.92
N GLU A 35 -2.22 6.42 5.59
CA GLU A 35 -1.48 7.27 4.64
C GLU A 35 -1.53 8.75 5.06
N GLY A 36 -2.72 9.23 5.40
CA GLY A 36 -2.96 10.62 5.81
C GLY A 36 -2.42 10.98 7.21
N LYS A 37 -1.95 9.98 7.98
CA LYS A 37 -1.38 10.16 9.32
C LYS A 37 0.15 10.10 9.31
N LEU A 38 0.75 9.63 8.21
CA LEU A 38 2.18 9.53 8.02
C LEU A 38 2.79 10.85 7.51
N PRO A 39 4.04 11.16 7.84
CA PRO A 39 4.74 12.36 7.38
C PRO A 39 5.22 12.22 5.92
N LEU A 40 4.32 11.87 5.00
CA LEU A 40 4.63 11.65 3.58
C LEU A 40 4.48 12.94 2.76
N MET A 41 5.20 13.00 1.64
CA MET A 41 4.99 14.08 0.67
C MET A 41 3.62 13.97 -0.01
N LYS A 42 3.01 15.11 -0.34
CA LYS A 42 1.72 15.15 -1.08
C LYS A 42 1.77 14.32 -2.37
N ALA A 43 2.88 14.40 -3.11
CA ALA A 43 3.06 13.62 -4.33
C ALA A 43 3.03 12.10 -4.08
N THR A 44 3.50 11.65 -2.92
CA THR A 44 3.49 10.23 -2.53
C THR A 44 2.10 9.77 -2.15
N LEU A 45 1.34 10.60 -1.44
CA LEU A 45 -0.08 10.36 -1.19
C LEU A 45 -0.89 10.26 -2.49
N THR A 46 -0.62 11.14 -3.45
CA THR A 46 -1.24 11.07 -4.79
C THR A 46 -0.90 9.77 -5.51
N SER A 47 0.37 9.37 -5.54
CA SER A 47 0.76 8.11 -6.18
C SER A 47 0.20 6.87 -5.48
N LEU A 48 0.00 6.89 -4.16
CA LEU A 48 -0.68 5.81 -3.43
C LEU A 48 -2.15 5.71 -3.83
N ALA A 49 -2.84 6.85 -3.96
CA ALA A 49 -4.22 6.89 -4.42
C ALA A 49 -4.35 6.38 -5.87
N GLU A 50 -3.42 6.76 -6.75
CA GLU A 50 -3.35 6.26 -8.13
C GLU A 50 -3.12 4.75 -8.20
N LEU A 51 -2.21 4.21 -7.36
CA LEU A 51 -2.00 2.77 -7.27
C LEU A 51 -3.23 2.03 -6.73
N SER A 52 -3.90 2.58 -5.72
CA SER A 52 -5.14 1.99 -5.18
C SER A 52 -6.24 1.96 -6.24
N ALA A 53 -6.44 3.06 -6.96
CA ALA A 53 -7.40 3.13 -8.06
C ALA A 53 -7.00 2.24 -9.26
N TRP A 54 -5.71 1.95 -9.45
CA TRP A 54 -5.27 0.96 -10.43
C TRP A 54 -5.60 -0.43 -9.94
N HIS A 55 -5.24 -0.79 -8.70
CA HIS A 55 -5.57 -2.06 -8.06
C HIS A 55 -7.05 -2.38 -8.18
N ASP A 56 -7.95 -1.42 -7.93
CA ASP A 56 -9.40 -1.62 -8.03
C ASP A 56 -9.88 -2.10 -9.43
N LYS A 57 -9.08 -1.93 -10.49
CA LYS A 57 -9.39 -2.43 -11.84
C LYS A 57 -9.03 -3.91 -12.04
N ALA A 58 -8.32 -4.51 -11.08
CA ALA A 58 -8.06 -5.95 -11.04
C ALA A 58 -9.31 -6.73 -10.62
N LEU A 59 -10.32 -6.09 -10.03
CA LEU A 59 -11.63 -6.69 -9.76
C LEU A 59 -12.63 -6.28 -10.85
N ASP A 60 -13.34 -7.25 -11.41
CA ASP A 60 -14.54 -6.96 -12.17
C ASP A 60 -15.68 -6.65 -11.18
N TRP A 61 -15.99 -5.37 -10.99
CA TRP A 61 -17.06 -4.97 -10.07
C TRP A 61 -18.46 -5.40 -10.53
N SER A 62 -18.63 -5.78 -11.79
CA SER A 62 -19.89 -6.31 -12.33
C SER A 62 -20.03 -7.82 -12.11
N ASP A 63 -18.92 -8.55 -12.00
CA ASP A 63 -18.85 -9.94 -11.56
C ASP A 63 -17.64 -10.17 -10.62
N PRO A 64 -17.77 -9.80 -9.32
CA PRO A 64 -16.66 -9.88 -8.38
C PRO A 64 -16.19 -11.31 -8.08
N SER A 65 -17.00 -12.31 -8.42
CA SER A 65 -16.65 -13.73 -8.32
C SER A 65 -15.95 -14.27 -9.56
N GLY A 66 -15.93 -13.50 -10.64
CA GLY A 66 -15.34 -13.86 -11.92
C GLY A 66 -13.81 -13.78 -11.93
N LEU A 67 -13.23 -14.00 -13.10
CA LEU A 67 -11.80 -13.81 -13.30
C LEU A 67 -11.46 -12.32 -13.29
N SER A 68 -10.27 -12.01 -12.78
CA SER A 68 -9.71 -10.66 -12.88
C SER A 68 -9.69 -10.18 -14.35
N PRO A 69 -10.04 -8.92 -14.64
CA PRO A 69 -9.84 -8.31 -15.96
C PRO A 69 -8.37 -8.21 -16.36
N TRP A 70 -7.45 -8.32 -15.40
CA TRP A 70 -6.02 -8.24 -15.66
C TRP A 70 -5.46 -9.52 -16.24
N ASN A 71 -4.58 -9.35 -17.23
CA ASN A 71 -3.71 -10.41 -17.68
C ASN A 71 -2.42 -10.45 -16.82
N SER A 72 -1.61 -11.48 -17.02
CA SER A 72 -0.36 -11.68 -16.29
C SER A 72 0.64 -10.52 -16.39
N ASP A 73 0.63 -9.78 -17.50
CA ASP A 73 1.57 -8.68 -17.69
C ASP A 73 1.13 -7.43 -16.93
N GLU A 74 -0.18 -7.18 -16.83
CA GLU A 74 -0.72 -6.12 -15.99
C GLU A 74 -0.44 -6.38 -14.51
N PHE A 75 -0.61 -7.62 -14.04
CA PHE A 75 -0.18 -8.01 -12.69
C PHE A 75 1.31 -7.72 -12.44
N LYS A 76 2.20 -8.11 -13.36
CA LYS A 76 3.65 -7.82 -13.22
C LYS A 76 3.95 -6.32 -13.18
N ARG A 77 3.24 -5.52 -13.99
CA ARG A 77 3.41 -4.06 -14.01
C ARG A 77 2.99 -3.44 -12.69
N PHE A 78 1.86 -3.90 -12.14
CA PHE A 78 1.41 -3.47 -10.83
C PHE A 78 2.39 -3.87 -9.72
N GLU A 79 2.80 -5.13 -9.65
CA GLU A 79 3.77 -5.63 -8.66
C GLU A 79 5.09 -4.85 -8.68
N SER A 80 5.58 -4.51 -9.87
CA SER A 80 6.77 -3.67 -10.03
C SER A 80 6.57 -2.25 -9.50
N ALA A 81 5.38 -1.67 -9.75
CA ALA A 81 5.02 -0.34 -9.29
C ALA A 81 4.84 -0.30 -7.76
N ALA A 82 4.14 -1.28 -7.18
CA ALA A 82 3.94 -1.42 -5.74
C ALA A 82 5.27 -1.65 -5.00
N SER A 83 6.15 -2.50 -5.55
CA SER A 83 7.50 -2.69 -5.02
C SER A 83 8.34 -1.40 -5.07
N SER A 84 8.16 -0.58 -6.11
CA SER A 84 8.82 0.72 -6.21
C SER A 84 8.26 1.73 -5.21
N MET A 85 6.95 1.69 -4.97
CA MET A 85 6.29 2.50 -3.95
C MET A 85 6.79 2.13 -2.54
N GLN A 86 6.94 0.85 -2.22
CA GLN A 86 7.50 0.41 -0.94
C GLN A 86 8.87 1.02 -0.68
N ARG A 87 9.77 1.02 -1.68
CA ARG A 87 11.10 1.65 -1.56
C ARG A 87 11.01 3.15 -1.37
N LYS A 88 10.07 3.81 -2.07
CA LYS A 88 9.82 5.25 -1.92
C LYS A 88 9.34 5.60 -0.51
N LEU A 89 8.36 4.86 0.01
CA LEU A 89 7.86 5.01 1.38
C LEU A 89 8.97 4.79 2.40
N GLN A 90 9.78 3.74 2.23
CA GLN A 90 10.90 3.46 3.11
C GLN A 90 11.93 4.61 3.12
N SER A 91 12.18 5.23 1.97
CA SER A 91 13.07 6.38 1.85
C SER A 91 12.51 7.65 2.50
N GLU A 92 11.20 7.91 2.38
CA GLU A 92 10.58 9.11 2.95
C GLU A 92 10.39 9.01 4.48
N LEU A 93 10.02 7.83 4.97
CA LEU A 93 9.76 7.61 6.40
C LEU A 93 11.05 7.44 7.22
N GLY A 94 12.14 7.03 6.58
CA GLY A 94 13.45 6.89 7.22
C GLY A 94 13.55 5.67 8.16
N CYS A 95 14.55 5.68 9.02
CA CYS A 95 14.98 4.51 9.79
C CYS A 95 14.10 4.17 11.02
N GLU A 96 13.19 5.07 11.40
CA GLU A 96 12.21 4.80 12.46
C GLU A 96 11.11 3.83 12.01
N TYR A 97 10.97 3.65 10.69
CA TYR A 97 9.93 2.82 10.08
C TYR A 97 10.57 1.66 9.31
N VAL A 98 9.85 0.54 9.31
CA VAL A 98 10.04 -0.52 8.32
C VAL A 98 8.77 -0.63 7.50
N VAL A 99 8.92 -0.57 6.17
CA VAL A 99 7.82 -0.71 5.22
C VAL A 99 7.85 -2.09 4.61
N VAL A 100 6.80 -2.87 4.86
CA VAL A 100 6.62 -4.23 4.32
C VAL A 100 5.60 -4.16 3.19
N TYR A 101 5.94 -4.66 2.00
CA TYR A 101 4.96 -4.80 0.92
C TYR A 101 4.32 -6.18 0.97
N GLU A 102 3.01 -6.22 0.79
CA GLU A 102 2.23 -7.45 0.67
C GLU A 102 1.74 -7.60 -0.77
N PRO A 103 2.31 -8.57 -1.52
CA PRO A 103 1.91 -8.84 -2.90
C PRO A 103 0.44 -9.20 -3.04
N LEU A 104 -0.09 -8.98 -4.24
CA LEU A 104 -1.40 -9.53 -4.60
C LEU A 104 -1.32 -11.07 -4.60
N GLY A 105 -2.28 -11.70 -3.92
CA GLY A 105 -2.35 -13.16 -3.75
C GLY A 105 -2.79 -13.92 -5.00
#